data_AF-A0A9D4WT63-F1
#
_entry.id   AF-A0A9D4WT63-F1
#
_cell.length_a   1.000
_cell.length_b   1.000
_cell.length_c   1.000
_cell.angle_alpha   90.00
_cell.angle_beta   90.00
_cell.angle_gamma   90.00
#
_symmetry.space_group_name_H-M   'P 1'
#
loop_
_entity.id
_entity.type
_entity.pdbx_description
1 polymer ?
#
loop_
_entity_poly.entity_id
_entity_poly.type
_entity_poly.pdbx_seq_one_letter_code
_entity_poly.pdbx_strand_id
1 'polypeptide(L)'
;MGYIADLPVAIQGNTLHVPAYLLPILGVDLVLGVPWLKTLGPHIADYNALSLKFYVNDTFVTLYGDKPSGPSQAQYHHIKRLHHTDAIDLAFTLQFDAVVPTDNTLVKEWHPDIASLLHNYDDVFAEPKSLPPPRFHDHAITLVEGSNPVKVRPYRYPHSQKAQIETMVKDMLAQAILGPLI
;
A
#
# COMPACT_ATOMS: atom_id res chain seq x y z
N MET A 1 6.90 0.68 -27.32
CA MET A 1 7.68 1.21 -26.19
C MET A 1 8.77 2.10 -26.78
N GLY A 2 8.76 3.40 -26.50
CA GLY A 2 9.77 4.31 -27.05
C GLY A 2 11.12 4.09 -26.38
N TYR A 3 12.18 3.98 -27.17
CA TYR A 3 13.56 3.90 -26.68
C TYR A 3 14.31 5.16 -27.15
N ILE A 4 14.98 5.82 -26.21
CA ILE A 4 15.83 6.97 -26.46
C ILE A 4 17.25 6.53 -26.14
N ALA A 5 18.10 6.46 -27.17
CA ALA A 5 19.46 5.95 -27.03
C ALA A 5 20.36 6.89 -26.21
N ASP A 6 20.14 8.20 -26.34
CA ASP A 6 20.94 9.23 -25.68
C ASP A 6 20.03 10.36 -25.16
N LEU A 7 19.65 10.27 -23.89
CA LEU A 7 18.87 11.30 -23.21
C LEU A 7 19.80 12.14 -22.32
N PRO A 8 19.95 13.46 -22.58
CA PRO A 8 20.68 14.36 -21.69
C PRO A 8 19.82 14.66 -20.45
N VAL A 9 20.35 14.36 -19.27
CA VAL A 9 19.67 14.54 -17.97
C VAL A 9 20.55 15.40 -17.07
N ALA A 10 20.00 16.50 -16.57
CA ALA A 10 20.67 17.35 -15.58
C ALA A 10 20.35 16.85 -14.16
N ILE A 11 21.37 16.38 -13.42
CA ILE A 11 21.25 15.89 -12.05
C ILE A 11 22.30 16.58 -11.18
N GLN A 12 21.84 17.31 -10.16
CA GLN A 12 22.72 18.00 -9.19
C GLN A 12 23.83 18.86 -9.84
N GLY A 13 23.49 19.56 -10.92
CA GLY A 13 24.42 20.42 -11.66
C GLY A 13 25.31 19.70 -12.68
N ASN A 14 25.17 18.38 -12.83
CA ASN A 14 25.93 17.58 -13.81
C ASN A 14 25.00 17.14 -14.95
N THR A 15 25.49 17.15 -16.18
CA THR A 15 24.74 16.62 -17.33
C THR A 15 25.22 15.21 -17.63
N LEU A 16 24.30 14.24 -17.57
CA LEU A 16 24.55 12.83 -17.81
C LEU A 16 23.80 12.38 -19.05
N HIS A 17 24.45 11.53 -19.85
CA HIS A 17 23.89 10.95 -21.06
C HIS A 17 23.48 9.52 -20.75
N VAL A 18 22.18 9.23 -20.83
CA VAL A 18 21.63 7.92 -20.40
C VAL A 18 20.69 7.33 -21.46
N PRO A 19 20.79 6.01 -21.72
CA PRO A 19 19.79 5.33 -22.53
C PRO A 19 18.50 5.14 -21.71
N ALA A 20 17.35 5.57 -22.24
CA ALA A 20 16.07 5.59 -21.54
C ALA A 20 14.96 4.85 -22.29
N TYR A 21 14.05 4.23 -21.55
CA TYR A 21 12.83 3.62 -22.08
C TYR A 21 11.63 4.37 -21.54
N LEU A 22 10.67 4.67 -22.41
CA LEU A 22 9.41 5.31 -22.02
C LEU A 22 8.47 4.27 -21.41
N LEU A 23 8.16 4.47 -20.12
CA LEU A 23 7.24 3.67 -19.34
C LEU A 23 6.14 4.59 -18.77
N PRO A 24 4.85 4.23 -18.88
CA PRO A 24 3.77 5.01 -18.28
C PRO A 24 3.72 4.75 -16.77
N ILE A 25 4.66 5.34 -16.03
CA ILE A 25 4.72 5.27 -14.56
C ILE A 25 4.28 6.61 -13.96
N LEU A 26 3.51 6.54 -12.88
CA LEU A 26 3.10 7.71 -12.09
C LEU A 26 4.09 7.94 -10.95
N GLY A 27 4.50 9.20 -10.74
CA GLY A 27 5.24 9.63 -9.55
C GLY A 27 6.77 9.65 -9.63
N VAL A 28 7.38 9.28 -10.76
CA VAL A 28 8.84 9.40 -10.97
C VAL A 28 9.12 9.78 -12.42
N ASP A 29 9.94 10.82 -12.62
CA ASP A 29 10.29 11.32 -13.95
C ASP A 29 11.32 10.44 -14.68
N LEU A 30 12.26 9.84 -13.93
CA LEU A 30 13.33 8.99 -14.48
C LEU A 30 13.83 7.98 -13.45
N VAL A 31 14.00 6.72 -13.88
CA VAL A 31 14.62 5.66 -13.06
C VAL A 31 15.95 5.24 -13.69
N LEU A 32 17.05 5.52 -12.99
CA LEU A 32 18.39 5.12 -13.40
C LEU A 32 18.71 3.71 -12.92
N GLY A 33 18.61 2.73 -13.82
CA GLY A 33 18.84 1.33 -13.51
C GLY A 33 20.26 0.83 -13.79
N VAL A 34 20.42 -0.50 -13.70
CA VAL A 34 21.66 -1.22 -14.01
C VAL A 34 22.25 -0.87 -15.39
N PRO A 35 21.47 -0.67 -16.48
CA PRO A 35 22.03 -0.29 -17.77
C PRO A 35 22.87 1.00 -17.73
N TRP A 36 22.43 1.99 -16.95
CA TRP A 36 23.20 3.22 -16.74
C TRP A 36 24.39 2.98 -15.80
N LEU A 37 24.23 2.25 -14.70
CA LEU A 37 25.36 1.94 -13.81
C LEU A 37 26.53 1.23 -14.52
N LYS A 38 26.24 0.42 -15.54
CA LYS A 38 27.26 -0.21 -16.39
C LYS A 38 28.10 0.78 -17.19
N THR A 39 27.58 1.98 -17.51
CA THR A 39 28.33 2.98 -18.27
C THR A 39 29.34 3.74 -17.41
N LEU A 40 29.20 3.70 -16.08
CA LEU A 40 30.03 4.46 -15.15
C LEU A 40 31.39 3.80 -14.84
N GLY A 41 31.55 2.50 -15.13
CA GLY A 41 32.74 1.75 -14.71
C GLY A 41 32.85 1.63 -13.18
N PRO A 42 34.08 1.61 -12.63
CA PRO A 42 34.30 1.57 -11.19
C PRO A 42 33.65 2.76 -10.48
N HIS A 43 32.80 2.48 -9.50
CA HIS A 43 32.10 3.48 -8.70
C HIS A 43 32.04 3.05 -7.24
N ILE A 44 31.86 4.03 -6.36
CA ILE A 44 31.72 3.83 -4.92
C ILE A 44 30.30 4.24 -4.53
N ALA A 45 29.55 3.30 -3.98
CA ALA A 45 28.23 3.56 -3.43
C ALA A 45 28.28 3.47 -1.90
N ASP A 46 27.93 4.55 -1.23
CA ASP A 46 27.69 4.59 0.21
C ASP A 46 26.18 4.67 0.45
N TYR A 47 25.57 3.54 0.80
CA TYR A 47 24.13 3.45 1.04
C TYR A 47 23.70 4.07 2.38
N ASN A 48 24.64 4.27 3.32
CA ASN A 48 24.33 4.93 4.59
C ASN A 48 24.31 6.45 4.42
N ALA A 49 25.29 7.00 3.71
CA ALA A 49 25.35 8.42 3.37
C ALA A 49 24.43 8.80 2.20
N LEU A 50 23.80 7.81 1.54
CA LEU A 50 23.10 7.95 0.26
C LEU A 50 23.97 8.69 -0.75
N SER A 51 25.16 8.20 -1.05
CA SER A 51 26.03 8.83 -2.05
C SER A 51 26.54 7.85 -3.08
N LEU A 52 26.65 8.31 -4.33
CA LEU A 52 27.19 7.56 -5.45
C LEU A 52 28.28 8.38 -6.11
N LYS A 53 29.53 7.93 -5.97
CA LYS A 53 30.72 8.58 -6.55
C LYS A 53 31.25 7.76 -7.71
N PHE A 54 31.41 8.40 -8.86
CA PHE A 54 31.89 7.78 -10.09
C PHE A 54 32.77 8.74 -10.89
N TYR A 55 33.46 8.21 -11.90
CA TYR A 55 34.38 8.98 -12.73
C TYR A 55 33.76 9.23 -14.10
N VAL A 56 33.58 10.49 -14.48
CA VAL A 56 33.03 10.91 -15.78
C VAL A 56 33.83 12.12 -16.27
N ASN A 57 34.19 12.14 -17.55
CA ASN A 57 34.90 13.24 -18.22
C ASN A 57 36.13 13.73 -17.43
N ASP A 58 36.97 12.79 -17.00
CA ASP A 58 38.17 13.04 -16.20
C ASP A 58 37.98 13.70 -14.82
N THR A 59 36.76 13.66 -14.29
CA THR A 59 36.42 14.23 -13.00
C THR A 59 35.62 13.26 -12.14
N PHE A 60 35.83 13.35 -10.82
CA PHE A 60 34.98 12.64 -9.87
C PHE A 60 33.69 13.40 -9.66
N VAL A 61 32.58 12.79 -10.05
CA VAL A 61 31.23 13.27 -9.77
C VAL A 61 30.68 12.49 -8.59
N THR A 62 30.08 13.19 -7.63
CA THR A 62 29.38 12.56 -6.51
C THR A 62 27.94 13.03 -6.51
N LEU A 63 27.03 12.08 -6.67
CA LEU A 63 25.60 12.31 -6.50
C LEU A 63 25.23 11.98 -5.05
N TYR A 64 24.36 12.80 -4.47
CA TYR A 64 23.79 12.56 -3.14
C TYR A 64 22.30 12.25 -3.29
N GLY A 65 21.83 11.22 -2.62
CA GLY A 65 20.41 10.99 -2.46
C GLY A 65 19.81 12.09 -1.60
N ASP A 66 18.57 12.44 -1.89
CA ASP A 66 17.82 13.31 -1.01
C ASP A 66 17.72 12.64 0.35
N LYS A 67 18.25 13.31 1.37
CA LYS A 67 17.93 12.93 2.74
C LYS A 67 16.43 13.13 2.86
N PRO A 68 15.64 12.12 3.27
CA PRO A 68 14.26 12.37 3.62
C PRO A 68 14.31 13.37 4.78
N SER A 69 14.09 14.65 4.48
CA SER A 69 13.67 15.58 5.50
C SER A 69 12.36 14.98 5.98
N GLY A 70 12.39 14.38 7.17
CA GLY A 70 11.19 13.90 7.82
C GLY A 70 10.12 15.00 7.80
N PRO A 71 8.85 14.64 7.99
CA PRO A 71 7.77 15.62 8.00
C PRO A 71 8.16 16.81 8.88
N SER A 72 8.39 17.95 8.23
CA SER A 72 8.73 19.19 8.93
C SER A 72 7.45 19.95 9.20
N GLN A 73 7.38 20.62 10.34
CA GLN A 73 6.21 21.42 10.68
C GLN A 73 6.08 22.57 9.66
N ALA A 74 5.06 22.49 8.81
CA ALA A 74 4.73 23.57 7.90
C ALA A 74 4.14 24.75 8.68
N GLN A 75 4.60 25.96 8.39
CA GLN A 75 3.98 27.19 8.87
C GLN A 75 2.79 27.55 7.98
N TYR A 76 1.85 28.35 8.48
CA TYR A 76 0.64 28.75 7.74
C TYR A 76 0.96 29.35 6.35
N HIS A 77 2.03 30.16 6.24
CA HIS A 77 2.42 30.77 4.97
C HIS A 77 2.97 29.76 3.95
N HIS A 78 3.55 28.63 4.39
CA HIS A 78 3.94 27.54 3.50
C HIS A 78 2.69 26.87 2.90
N ILE A 79 1.69 26.57 3.72
CA ILE A 79 0.42 25.99 3.25
C ILE A 79 -0.29 26.94 2.29
N LYS A 80 -0.34 28.23 2.63
CA LYS A 80 -0.94 29.25 1.77
C LYS A 80 -0.23 29.38 0.42
N ARG A 81 1.11 29.31 0.40
CA ARG A 81 1.89 29.29 -0.84
C ARG A 81 1.55 28.04 -1.67
N LEU A 82 1.60 26.86 -1.06
CA LEU A 82 1.32 25.60 -1.74
C LEU A 82 -0.08 25.58 -2.37
N HIS A 83 -1.08 26.12 -1.66
CA HIS A 83 -2.44 26.29 -2.19
C HIS A 83 -2.51 27.30 -3.34
N HIS A 84 -1.73 28.38 -3.32
CA HIS A 84 -1.73 29.36 -4.41
C HIS A 84 -0.95 28.91 -5.65
N THR A 85 -0.01 27.98 -5.50
CA THR A 85 0.83 27.48 -6.60
C THR A 85 0.37 26.13 -7.14
N ASP A 86 -0.82 25.65 -6.77
CA ASP A 86 -1.34 24.31 -7.11
C ASP A 86 -0.31 23.18 -6.85
N ALA A 87 0.46 23.32 -5.77
CA ALA A 87 1.51 22.36 -5.40
C ALA A 87 1.02 21.28 -4.40
N ILE A 88 -0.28 21.27 -4.10
CA ILE A 88 -0.92 20.29 -3.20
C ILE A 88 -1.56 19.22 -4.06
N ASP A 89 -0.96 18.02 -4.07
CA ASP A 89 -1.56 16.84 -4.72
C ASP A 89 -2.63 16.21 -3.81
N LEU A 90 -2.33 16.06 -2.52
CA LEU A 90 -3.23 15.49 -1.50
C LEU A 90 -3.04 16.18 -0.14
N ALA A 91 -4.14 16.39 0.58
CA ALA A 91 -4.15 16.92 1.94
C ALA A 91 -4.97 16.01 2.86
N PHE A 92 -4.38 15.60 3.99
CA PHE A 92 -5.02 14.78 5.01
C PHE A 92 -5.05 15.55 6.34
N THR A 93 -6.15 15.43 7.07
CA THR A 93 -6.24 15.90 8.46
C THR A 93 -6.34 14.69 9.36
N LEU A 94 -5.39 14.56 10.30
CA LEU A 94 -5.42 13.54 11.33
C LEU A 94 -5.97 14.17 12.61
N GLN A 95 -7.19 13.79 12.98
CA GLN A 95 -7.73 14.09 14.28
C GLN A 95 -7.42 12.91 15.20
N PHE A 96 -6.54 13.13 16.18
CA PHE A 96 -6.36 12.20 17.27
C PHE A 96 -7.43 12.50 18.30
N ASP A 97 -8.54 11.79 18.23
CA ASP A 97 -9.42 11.72 19.40
C ASP A 97 -8.62 10.99 20.47
N ALA A 98 -8.51 11.60 21.65
CA ALA A 98 -8.05 10.87 22.81
C ALA A 98 -8.99 9.67 22.94
N VAL A 99 -8.47 8.46 22.75
CA VAL A 99 -9.14 7.25 23.21
C VAL A 99 -9.08 7.33 24.72
N VAL A 100 -9.94 8.16 25.30
CA VAL A 100 -10.41 7.93 26.66
C VAL A 100 -10.94 6.51 26.59
N PRO A 101 -10.48 5.57 27.45
CA PRO A 101 -11.16 4.30 27.63
C PRO A 101 -12.56 4.66 28.10
N THR A 102 -13.43 4.86 27.12
CA THR A 102 -14.83 5.11 27.32
C THR A 102 -15.32 3.71 27.60
N ASP A 103 -15.41 3.35 28.88
CA ASP A 103 -16.55 2.52 29.30
C ASP A 103 -17.72 3.03 28.47
N ASN A 104 -18.29 2.19 27.60
CA ASN A 104 -19.33 2.48 26.60
C ASN A 104 -20.57 3.19 27.17
N THR A 105 -20.38 4.40 27.68
CA THR A 105 -21.32 5.26 28.39
C THR A 105 -21.21 6.64 27.78
N LEU A 106 -21.07 6.69 26.46
CA LEU A 106 -21.91 7.63 25.72
C LEU A 106 -23.35 7.19 26.01
N VAL A 107 -23.92 7.72 27.09
CA VAL A 107 -25.36 7.83 27.23
C VAL A 107 -25.78 8.81 26.14
N LYS A 108 -25.81 8.34 24.89
CA LYS A 108 -26.91 8.69 24.03
C LYS A 108 -28.11 8.18 24.81
N GLU A 109 -28.97 9.06 25.28
CA GLU A 109 -30.34 8.64 25.52
C GLU A 109 -30.88 8.24 24.15
N TRP A 110 -30.66 6.97 23.80
CA TRP A 110 -31.23 6.40 22.59
C TRP A 110 -32.74 6.53 22.77
N HIS A 111 -33.43 7.03 21.73
CA HIS A 111 -34.89 7.01 21.72
C HIS A 111 -35.35 5.60 22.12
N PRO A 112 -36.36 5.46 23.01
CA PRO A 112 -36.74 4.17 23.59
C PRO A 112 -36.93 3.07 22.54
N ASP A 113 -37.49 3.42 21.37
CA ASP A 113 -37.66 2.49 20.26
C ASP A 113 -36.35 1.89 19.73
N ILE A 114 -35.27 2.69 19.66
CA ILE A 114 -33.97 2.22 19.18
C ILE A 114 -33.28 1.38 20.27
N ALA A 115 -33.42 1.77 21.55
CA ALA A 115 -32.90 0.98 22.66
C ALA A 115 -33.57 -0.41 22.70
N SER A 116 -34.90 -0.46 22.54
CA SER A 116 -35.65 -1.72 22.44
C SER A 116 -35.24 -2.52 21.20
N LEU A 117 -35.04 -1.87 20.04
CA LEU A 117 -34.59 -2.57 18.83
C LEU A 117 -33.21 -3.20 19.02
N LEU A 118 -32.24 -2.45 19.52
CA LEU A 118 -30.88 -2.96 19.73
C LEU A 118 -30.82 -4.07 20.76
N HIS A 119 -31.63 -3.98 21.83
CA HIS A 119 -31.74 -5.06 22.81
C HIS A 119 -32.40 -6.31 22.18
N ASN A 120 -33.41 -6.14 21.33
CA ASN A 120 -34.11 -7.27 20.71
C ASN A 120 -33.28 -8.02 19.66
N TYR A 121 -32.29 -7.35 19.07
CA TYR A 121 -31.42 -7.90 18.01
C TYR A 121 -29.94 -7.86 18.43
N ASP A 122 -29.63 -8.02 19.72
CA ASP A 122 -28.24 -8.01 20.20
C ASP A 122 -27.40 -9.11 19.52
N ASP A 123 -28.06 -10.24 19.23
CA ASP A 123 -27.52 -11.42 18.61
C ASP A 123 -27.02 -11.17 17.17
N VAL A 124 -27.62 -10.22 16.45
CA VAL A 124 -27.20 -9.81 15.10
C VAL A 124 -25.82 -9.13 15.11
N PHE A 125 -25.47 -8.47 16.23
CA PHE A 125 -24.19 -7.77 16.39
C PHE A 125 -23.14 -8.60 17.13
N ALA A 126 -23.53 -9.73 17.70
CA ALA A 126 -22.60 -10.66 18.32
C ALA A 126 -21.66 -11.27 17.27
N GLU A 127 -20.41 -11.54 17.65
CA GLU A 127 -19.48 -12.25 16.79
C GLU A 127 -20.05 -13.64 16.45
N PRO A 128 -20.22 -14.00 15.16
CA PRO A 128 -20.82 -15.26 14.78
C PRO A 128 -19.88 -16.42 15.13
N LYS A 129 -20.36 -17.34 15.98
CA LYS A 129 -19.59 -18.50 16.45
C LYS A 129 -19.92 -19.81 15.72
N SER A 130 -20.92 -19.79 14.85
CA SER A 130 -21.41 -20.95 14.13
C SER A 130 -21.86 -20.57 12.72
N LEU A 131 -22.08 -21.58 11.88
CA LEU A 131 -22.73 -21.36 10.59
C LEU A 131 -24.10 -20.70 10.78
N PRO A 132 -24.53 -19.85 9.82
CA PRO A 132 -25.87 -19.29 9.83
C PRO A 132 -26.91 -20.41 9.93
N PRO A 133 -28.04 -20.18 10.63
CA PRO A 133 -29.11 -21.16 10.68
C PRO A 133 -29.63 -21.47 9.26
N PRO A 134 -30.09 -22.71 9.02
CA PRO A 134 -30.61 -23.10 7.72
C PRO A 134 -31.76 -22.18 7.31
N ARG A 135 -31.69 -21.65 6.09
CA ARG A 135 -32.71 -20.77 5.52
C ARG A 135 -33.68 -21.60 4.68
N PHE A 136 -34.86 -21.06 4.41
CA PHE A 136 -35.85 -21.72 3.55
C PHE A 136 -35.39 -21.84 2.08
N HIS A 137 -34.40 -21.04 1.70
CA HIS A 137 -33.81 -21.03 0.37
C HIS A 137 -32.30 -21.24 0.50
N ASP A 138 -31.83 -22.37 -0.01
CA ASP A 138 -30.41 -22.60 -0.22
C ASP A 138 -29.98 -21.92 -1.52
N HIS A 139 -28.86 -21.21 -1.45
CA HIS A 139 -28.25 -20.62 -2.64
C HIS A 139 -27.44 -21.70 -3.37
N ALA A 140 -27.82 -21.98 -4.62
CA ALA A 140 -27.07 -22.87 -5.49
C ALA A 140 -26.28 -22.05 -6.53
N ILE A 141 -25.03 -22.42 -6.78
CA ILE A 141 -24.24 -21.87 -7.90
C ILE A 141 -24.62 -22.66 -9.15
N THR A 142 -25.46 -22.09 -10.02
CA THR A 142 -25.83 -22.73 -11.28
C THR A 142 -24.66 -22.68 -12.26
N LEU A 143 -24.20 -23.85 -12.70
CA LEU A 143 -23.13 -23.95 -13.69
C LEU A 143 -23.69 -23.86 -15.10
N VAL A 144 -22.89 -23.29 -16.02
CA VAL A 144 -23.19 -23.31 -17.45
C VAL A 144 -23.02 -24.74 -17.97
N GLU A 145 -23.92 -25.18 -18.85
CA GLU A 145 -23.88 -26.50 -19.47
C GLU A 145 -22.56 -26.70 -20.24
N GLY A 146 -21.91 -27.86 -20.04
CA GLY A 146 -20.59 -28.15 -20.61
C GLY A 146 -19.39 -27.57 -19.86
N SER A 147 -19.59 -26.91 -18.71
CA SER A 147 -18.48 -26.45 -17.86
C SER A 147 -17.76 -27.63 -17.19
N ASN A 148 -16.43 -27.55 -17.14
CA ASN A 148 -15.57 -28.55 -16.51
C ASN A 148 -14.93 -27.98 -15.22
N PRO A 149 -14.71 -28.80 -14.18
CA PRO A 149 -14.03 -28.34 -12.97
C PRO A 149 -12.62 -27.82 -13.27
N VAL A 150 -12.30 -26.65 -12.73
CA VAL A 150 -10.98 -26.02 -12.88
C VAL A 150 -10.10 -26.40 -11.69
N LYS A 151 -9.01 -27.12 -11.93
CA LYS A 151 -7.98 -27.44 -10.93
C LYS A 151 -6.69 -26.69 -11.22
N VAL A 152 -6.39 -25.68 -10.41
CA VAL A 152 -5.17 -24.86 -10.54
C VAL A 152 -4.19 -25.23 -9.43
N ARG A 153 -2.89 -25.17 -9.73
CA ARG A 153 -1.84 -25.36 -8.72
C ARG A 153 -1.79 -24.15 -7.78
N PRO A 154 -1.71 -24.34 -6.45
CA PRO A 154 -1.56 -23.22 -5.52
C PRO A 154 -0.30 -22.39 -5.81
N TYR A 155 -0.42 -21.07 -5.70
CA TYR A 155 0.70 -20.14 -5.83
C TYR A 155 1.63 -20.19 -4.61
N ARG A 156 2.91 -19.87 -4.81
CA ARG A 156 3.88 -19.73 -3.73
C ARG A 156 3.77 -18.34 -3.11
N TYR A 157 3.47 -18.27 -1.82
CA TYR A 157 3.43 -17.02 -1.05
C TYR A 157 4.77 -16.75 -0.35
N PRO A 158 5.21 -15.48 -0.24
CA PRO A 158 6.30 -15.09 0.65
C PRO A 158 6.02 -15.51 2.10
N HIS A 159 7.07 -15.75 2.88
CA HIS A 159 6.95 -16.30 4.25
C HIS A 159 6.05 -15.48 5.17
N SER A 160 6.14 -14.14 5.13
CA SER A 160 5.30 -13.26 5.95
C SER A 160 3.82 -13.37 5.60
N GLN A 161 3.48 -13.39 4.30
CA GLN A 161 2.11 -13.52 3.84
C GLN A 161 1.54 -14.90 4.16
N LYS A 162 2.33 -15.96 3.98
CA LYS A 162 1.93 -17.33 4.34
C LYS A 162 1.61 -17.43 5.83
N ALA A 163 2.46 -16.90 6.71
CA ALA A 163 2.23 -16.94 8.15
C ALA A 163 0.93 -16.23 8.54
N GLN A 164 0.64 -15.07 7.94
CA GLN A 164 -0.61 -14.35 8.18
C GLN A 164 -1.83 -15.14 7.70
N ILE A 165 -1.74 -15.76 6.51
CA ILE A 165 -2.81 -16.62 5.98
C ILE A 165 -3.05 -17.81 6.90
N GLU A 166 -2.00 -18.46 7.40
CA GLU A 166 -2.13 -19.59 8.33
C GLU A 166 -2.82 -19.19 9.64
N THR A 167 -2.53 -18.01 10.19
CA THR A 167 -3.24 -17.46 11.34
C THR A 167 -4.73 -17.25 11.03
N MET A 168 -5.04 -16.56 9.93
CA MET A 168 -6.44 -16.32 9.54
C MET A 168 -7.22 -17.61 9.31
N VAL A 169 -6.60 -18.60 8.65
CA VAL A 169 -7.24 -19.91 8.42
C VAL A 169 -7.51 -20.62 9.76
N LYS A 170 -6.59 -20.55 10.72
CA LYS A 170 -6.79 -21.14 12.05
C LYS A 170 -7.97 -20.50 12.79
N ASP A 171 -8.09 -19.18 12.73
CA ASP A 171 -9.19 -18.44 13.35
C ASP A 171 -10.53 -18.77 12.67
N MET A 172 -10.57 -18.81 11.33
CA MET A 172 -11.77 -19.17 10.56
C MET A 172 -12.21 -20.62 10.77
N LEU A 173 -11.27 -21.54 11.00
CA LEU A 173 -11.58 -22.93 11.39
C LEU A 173 -12.18 -22.98 12.81
N ALA A 174 -11.65 -22.20 13.74
CA ALA A 174 -12.17 -22.13 15.10
C ALA A 174 -13.60 -21.53 15.15
N GLN A 175 -13.90 -20.59 14.25
CA GLN A 175 -15.24 -19.99 14.09
C GLN A 175 -16.19 -20.85 13.23
N ALA A 176 -15.77 -22.04 12.76
CA ALA A 176 -16.54 -22.92 11.88
C ALA A 176 -17.01 -22.28 10.55
N ILE A 177 -16.32 -21.23 10.09
CA ILE A 177 -16.55 -20.59 8.78
C ILE A 177 -15.95 -21.47 7.67
N LEU A 178 -14.81 -22.11 7.95
CA LEU A 178 -14.17 -23.08 7.07
C LEU A 178 -14.30 -24.48 7.67
N GLY A 179 -14.40 -25.48 6.80
CA GLY A 179 -14.40 -26.89 7.17
C GLY A 179 -13.68 -27.74 6.11
N PRO A 180 -13.10 -28.89 6.49
CA PRO A 180 -12.57 -29.83 5.52
C PRO A 180 -13.69 -30.34 4.61
N LEU A 181 -13.43 -30.32 3.30
CA LEU A 181 -14.29 -31.01 2.33
C LEU A 181 -14.08 -32.52 2.52
N ILE A 182 -15.17 -33.24 2.77
CA ILE A 182 -15.21 -34.70 2.93
C ILE A 182 -15.15 -35.37 1.56
#